data_AF-A0A2W2EME2-F1
#
_entry.id   AF-A0A2W2EME2-F1
#
_cell.length_a   1.000
_cell.length_b   1.000
_cell.length_c   1.000
_cell.angle_alpha   90.00
_cell.angle_beta   90.00
_cell.angle_gamma   90.00
#
_symmetry.space_group_name_H-M   'P 1'
#
loop_
_entity.id
_entity.type
_entity.pdbx_description
1 polymer ?
#
loop_
_entity_poly.entity_id
_entity_poly.type
_entity_poly.pdbx_seq_one_letter_code
_entity_poly.pdbx_strand_id
1 'polypeptide(L)'
;MTSIAEDVLAAFRVVSTASVADAVELQGVRGYMSGGIRMQTPGAGTLAGPAVTVREVPTEEAEPPTHALAAIDESAPGSVVCIDAGGADVAV
;
A
#
# COMPACT_ATOMS: atom_id res chain seq x y z
N MET A 1 -0.36 -15.67 -8.24
CA MET A 1 0.06 -14.71 -7.20
C MET A 1 1.47 -15.10 -6.80
N THR A 2 2.46 -14.22 -7.00
CA THR A 2 3.86 -14.55 -6.68
C THR A 2 4.02 -14.52 -5.16
N SER A 3 4.32 -15.66 -4.53
CA SER A 3 4.60 -15.71 -3.10
C SER A 3 5.97 -15.09 -2.82
N ILE A 4 6.02 -14.05 -1.99
CA ILE A 4 7.27 -13.48 -1.47
C ILE A 4 7.64 -14.26 -0.21
N ALA A 5 8.90 -14.65 -0.07
CA ALA A 5 9.37 -15.37 1.10
C ALA A 5 9.36 -14.48 2.36
N GLU A 6 9.01 -15.04 3.52
CA GLU A 6 8.85 -14.26 4.76
C GLU A 6 10.17 -13.65 5.24
N ASP A 7 11.30 -14.30 4.99
CA ASP A 7 12.63 -13.76 5.32
C ASP A 7 12.94 -12.47 4.53
N VAL A 8 12.52 -12.42 3.27
CA VAL A 8 12.58 -11.21 2.44
C VAL A 8 11.69 -10.11 3.04
N LEU A 9 10.44 -10.42 3.39
CA LEU A 9 9.53 -9.44 4.01
C LEU A 9 10.05 -8.94 5.37
N ALA A 10 10.63 -9.82 6.18
CA ALA A 10 11.25 -9.47 7.46
C ALA A 10 12.42 -8.51 7.27
N ALA A 11 13.26 -8.72 6.25
CA ALA A 11 14.32 -7.78 5.90
C ALA A 11 13.77 -6.41 5.47
N PHE A 12 12.67 -6.36 4.72
CA PHE A 12 12.01 -5.12 4.34
C PHE A 12 11.40 -4.35 5.52
N ARG A 13 11.02 -5.01 6.61
CA ARG A 13 10.49 -4.35 7.82
C ARG A 13 11.56 -3.62 8.63
N VAL A 14 12.85 -3.91 8.42
CA VAL A 14 13.96 -3.29 9.17
C VAL A 14 14.81 -2.33 8.36
N VAL A 15 14.74 -2.38 7.02
CA VAL A 15 15.38 -1.39 6.14
C VAL A 15 14.55 -0.11 6.06
N SER A 16 15.21 1.04 5.92
CA SER A 16 14.49 2.30 5.76
C SER A 16 13.83 2.36 4.37
N THR A 17 12.63 2.96 4.29
CA THR A 17 11.94 3.17 3.00
C THR A 17 12.75 4.06 2.05
N ALA A 18 13.56 4.99 2.58
CA ALA A 18 14.48 5.81 1.80
C ALA A 18 15.55 4.95 1.11
N SER A 19 16.20 4.03 1.84
CA SER A 19 17.20 3.13 1.26
C SER A 19 16.61 2.19 0.20
N VAL A 20 15.36 1.76 0.39
CA VAL A 20 14.64 0.97 -0.63
C VAL A 20 14.37 1.81 -1.88
N ALA A 21 13.92 3.06 -1.71
CA ALA A 21 13.69 3.98 -2.82
C ALA A 21 14.97 4.21 -3.63
N ASP A 22 16.09 4.52 -2.96
CA ASP A 22 17.40 4.70 -3.61
C ASP A 22 17.80 3.46 -4.42
N ALA A 23 17.64 2.26 -3.84
CA ALA A 23 17.98 1.00 -4.51
C ALA A 23 17.11 0.76 -5.77
N VAL A 24 15.83 1.12 -5.73
CA VAL A 24 14.92 1.01 -6.88
C VAL A 24 15.25 2.06 -7.94
N GLU A 25 15.59 3.28 -7.55
CA GLU A 25 16.00 4.35 -8.47
C GLU A 25 17.30 4.04 -9.20
N LEU A 26 18.25 3.32 -8.57
CA LEU A 26 19.44 2.80 -9.24
C LEU A 26 19.12 1.83 -10.40
N GLN A 27 17.91 1.25 -10.42
CA GLN A 27 17.41 0.42 -11.53
C GLN A 27 16.67 1.24 -12.60
N GLY A 28 16.62 2.57 -12.47
CA GLY A 28 15.91 3.46 -13.40
C GLY A 28 14.39 3.47 -13.22
N VAL A 29 13.88 2.99 -12.08
CA VAL A 29 12.45 2.94 -11.76
C VAL A 29 12.17 3.80 -10.53
N ARG A 30 11.03 4.48 -10.50
CA ARG A 30 10.60 5.21 -9.31
C ARG A 30 9.98 4.26 -8.27
N GLY A 31 10.55 4.20 -7.07
CA GLY A 31 10.14 3.29 -5.99
C GLY A 31 9.29 3.89 -4.86
N TYR A 32 8.69 5.07 -5.05
CA TYR A 32 7.97 5.79 -3.98
C TYR A 32 6.73 6.55 -4.46
N MET A 33 5.77 6.72 -3.55
CA MET A 33 4.51 7.46 -3.78
C MET A 33 4.72 8.97 -3.81
N SER A 34 3.70 9.74 -4.19
CA SER A 34 3.75 11.21 -4.09
C SER A 34 3.76 11.65 -2.63
N GLY A 35 4.32 12.83 -2.34
CA GLY A 35 4.47 13.34 -0.96
C GLY A 35 3.17 13.72 -0.23
N GLY A 36 2.01 13.49 -0.84
CA GLY A 36 0.71 13.72 -0.22
C GLY A 36 0.31 12.65 0.80
N ILE A 37 0.84 11.42 0.66
CA ILE A 37 0.53 10.31 1.57
C ILE A 37 1.46 10.38 2.78
N ARG A 38 0.88 10.40 3.98
CA ARG A 38 1.61 10.50 5.25
C ARG A 38 1.16 9.42 6.24
N MET A 39 2.10 8.96 7.06
CA MET A 39 1.83 8.05 8.16
C MET A 39 0.93 8.74 9.21
N GLN A 40 -0.21 8.13 9.52
CA GLN A 40 -1.16 8.64 10.52
C GLN A 40 -0.81 8.24 11.95
N THR A 41 0.02 7.21 12.13
CA THR A 41 0.44 6.70 13.45
C THR A 41 1.96 6.74 13.59
N PRO A 42 2.54 7.90 13.95
CA PRO A 42 3.98 8.01 14.17
C PRO A 42 4.48 7.01 15.22
N GLY A 43 5.60 6.35 14.94
CA GLY A 43 6.20 5.36 15.85
C GLY A 43 5.69 3.93 15.70
N ALA A 44 4.73 3.66 14.80
CA ALA A 44 4.23 2.30 14.53
C ALA A 44 5.25 1.37 13.84
N GLY A 45 6.41 1.90 13.42
CA GLY A 45 7.42 1.17 12.67
C GLY A 45 7.10 1.03 11.19
N THR A 46 7.90 0.21 10.48
CA THR A 46 7.76 -0.04 9.05
C THR A 46 6.93 -1.32 8.82
N LEU A 47 5.97 -1.24 7.91
CA LEU A 47 5.22 -2.38 7.40
C LEU A 47 5.73 -2.78 6.01
N ALA A 48 5.73 -4.08 5.72
CA ALA A 48 6.07 -4.62 4.41
C ALA A 48 5.28 -5.90 4.15
N GLY A 49 4.70 -6.00 2.96
CA GLY A 49 3.85 -7.11 2.55
C GLY A 49 3.41 -7.00 1.08
N PRO A 50 2.82 -8.06 0.51
CA PRO A 50 2.28 -8.05 -0.84
C PRO A 50 1.15 -7.03 -0.99
N ALA A 51 1.14 -6.28 -2.09
CA ALA A 51 0.09 -5.31 -2.35
C ALA A 51 -1.22 -6.00 -2.76
N VAL A 52 -2.32 -5.59 -2.14
CA VAL A 52 -3.69 -5.84 -2.60
C VAL A 52 -4.26 -4.49 -3.03
N THR A 53 -4.55 -4.34 -4.32
CA THR A 53 -4.84 -3.03 -4.90
C THR A 53 -6.33 -2.83 -5.11
N VAL A 54 -6.85 -1.70 -4.64
CA VAL A 54 -8.21 -1.22 -4.91
C VAL A 54 -8.11 0.09 -5.69
N ARG A 55 -8.98 0.27 -6.67
CA ARG A 55 -9.09 1.51 -7.43
C ARG A 55 -10.53 1.98 -7.40
N GLU A 56 -10.73 3.11 -6.75
CA GLU A 56 -12.02 3.80 -6.76
C GLU A 56 -12.09 4.77 -7.95
N VAL A 57 -13.32 5.02 -8.38
CA VAL A 57 -13.63 5.97 -9.45
C VAL A 57 -14.81 6.84 -9.00
N PRO A 58 -14.91 8.09 -9.50
CA PRO A 58 -16.04 8.95 -9.16
C PRO A 58 -17.38 8.30 -9.51
N THR A 59 -18.34 8.42 -8.60
CA THR A 59 -19.74 8.00 -8.78
C THR A 59 -20.67 9.04 -8.14
N GLU A 60 -21.91 9.11 -8.64
CA GLU A 60 -22.98 9.91 -8.04
C GLU A 60 -23.77 9.10 -6.99
N GLU A 61 -23.54 7.79 -6.93
CA GLU A 61 -24.23 6.88 -6.03
C GLU A 61 -23.56 6.86 -4.65
N ALA A 62 -24.36 7.04 -3.60
CA ALA A 62 -23.89 7.01 -2.21
C ALA A 62 -23.93 5.57 -1.68
N GLU A 63 -22.98 4.75 -2.12
CA GLU A 63 -22.84 3.36 -1.68
C GLU A 63 -21.68 3.18 -0.71
N PRO A 64 -21.73 2.16 0.17
CA PRO A 64 -20.56 1.76 0.95
C PRO A 64 -19.37 1.38 0.05
N PRO A 65 -18.13 1.48 0.54
CA PRO A 65 -16.94 1.15 -0.22
C PRO A 65 -16.73 -0.37 -0.31
N THR A 66 -17.60 -1.03 -1.07
CA THR A 66 -17.67 -2.50 -1.13
C THR A 66 -16.36 -3.16 -1.58
N HIS A 67 -15.62 -2.52 -2.50
CA HIS A 67 -14.33 -3.04 -2.97
C HIS A 67 -13.25 -3.02 -1.88
N ALA A 68 -13.16 -1.94 -1.11
CA ALA A 68 -12.22 -1.83 0.00
C ALA A 68 -12.57 -2.84 1.11
N LEU A 69 -13.86 -2.99 1.44
CA LEU A 69 -14.33 -3.97 2.41
C LEU A 69 -14.03 -5.41 1.98
N ALA A 70 -14.32 -5.76 0.73
CA ALA A 70 -14.00 -7.08 0.19
C ALA A 70 -12.49 -7.34 0.21
N ALA A 71 -11.67 -6.34 -0.15
CA ALA A 71 -10.22 -6.47 -0.08
C ALA A 71 -9.73 -6.75 1.35
N ILE A 72 -10.35 -6.17 2.38
CA ILE A 72 -10.02 -6.44 3.79
C ILE A 72 -10.37 -7.89 4.16
N ASP A 73 -11.57 -8.34 3.81
CA ASP A 73 -12.08 -9.66 4.22
C ASP A 73 -11.37 -10.82 3.50
N GLU A 74 -10.98 -10.62 2.24
CA GLU A 74 -10.45 -11.68 1.38
C GLU A 74 -8.90 -11.73 1.33
N SER A 75 -8.23 -10.69 1.83
CA SER A 75 -6.76 -10.61 1.78
C SER A 75 -6.09 -11.65 2.67
N ALA A 76 -5.05 -12.28 2.14
CA ALA A 76 -4.18 -13.14 2.93
C ALA A 76 -3.47 -12.34 4.05
N PRO A 77 -3.23 -12.95 5.23
CA PRO A 77 -2.46 -12.30 6.30
C PRO A 77 -1.11 -11.75 5.82
N GLY A 78 -0.77 -10.54 6.25
CA GLY A 78 0.46 -9.84 5.86
C GLY A 78 0.35 -9.06 4.54
N SER A 79 -0.80 -9.05 3.88
CA SER A 79 -1.06 -8.17 2.73
C SER A 79 -1.13 -6.69 3.14
N VAL A 80 -0.80 -5.80 2.22
CA VAL A 80 -0.91 -4.35 2.37
C VAL A 80 -1.95 -3.85 1.37
N VAL A 81 -3.08 -3.34 1.87
CA VAL A 81 -4.14 -2.79 1.02
C VAL A 81 -3.71 -1.40 0.53
N CYS A 82 -3.61 -1.24 -0.78
CA CYS A 82 -3.24 0.00 -1.45
C CYS A 82 -4.46 0.51 -2.22
N ILE A 83 -5.03 1.64 -1.78
CA ILE A 83 -6.24 2.21 -2.37
C ILE A 83 -5.88 3.47 -3.16
N ASP A 84 -6.19 3.47 -4.46
CA ASP A 84 -6.26 4.68 -5.27
C ASP A 84 -7.67 5.28 -5.15
N ALA A 85 -7.80 6.37 -4.40
CA ALA A 85 -9.06 7.07 -4.18
C ALA A 85 -9.52 7.94 -5.37
N GLY A 86 -8.85 7.85 -6.53
CA GLY A 86 -9.26 8.58 -7.74
C GLY A 86 -9.18 10.11 -7.61
N GLY A 87 -8.38 10.62 -6.67
CA GLY A 87 -8.27 12.05 -6.37
C GLY A 87 -9.38 12.59 -5.45
N ALA A 88 -10.22 11.72 -4.89
CA ALA A 88 -11.22 12.11 -3.90
C ALA A 88 -10.57 12.49 -2.56
N ASP A 89 -11.11 13.53 -1.92
CA ASP A 89 -10.73 13.95 -0.55
C ASP A 89 -11.82 13.51 0.45
N VAL A 90 -12.28 12.28 0.30
CA VAL A 90 -13.24 11.63 1.20
C VAL A 90 -12.72 10.24 1.54
N ALA A 91 -13.09 9.75 2.73
CA ALA A 91 -12.77 8.37 3.10
C ALA A 91 -13.54 7.41 2.19
N VAL A 92 -12.80 6.47 1.63
CA VAL A 92 -13.27 5.29 0.89
C VAL A 92 -12.81 4.05 1.65
#